data_AF-A0A495RIQ4-F1
#
_entry.id   AF-A0A495RIQ4-F1
#
_cell.length_a   1.000
_cell.length_b   1.000
_cell.length_c   1.000
_cell.angle_alpha   90.00
_cell.angle_beta   90.00
_cell.angle_gamma   90.00
#
_symmetry.space_group_name_H-M   'P 1'
#
loop_
_entity.id
_entity.type
_entity.pdbx_description
1 polymer ?
#
loop_
_entity_poly.entity_id
_entity_poly.type
_entity_poly.pdbx_seq_one_letter_code
_entity_poly.pdbx_strand_id
1 'polypeptide(L)'
;MKLTNLNVGDSVTVFRLGKILRIEKIERKTKTMLVTKMGNKFNINTGYKIPYDTFSSSIQPTTEDDRKAVTRQEMIDKLMSFPFGRLSYEQLKNVLKAISGKEIK
;
A
#
# COMPACT_ATOMS: atom_id res chain seq x y z
N MET A 1 -6.93 -10.82 -13.10
CA MET A 1 -7.32 -9.72 -14.01
C MET A 1 -6.09 -9.21 -14.74
N LYS A 2 -6.20 -8.72 -15.99
CA LYS A 2 -5.06 -8.14 -16.75
C LYS A 2 -5.05 -6.61 -16.65
N LEU A 3 -3.88 -5.97 -16.71
CA LEU A 3 -3.75 -4.49 -16.70
C LEU A 3 -4.50 -3.82 -17.86
N THR A 4 -4.56 -4.48 -19.02
CA THR A 4 -5.30 -4.01 -20.21
C THR A 4 -6.79 -3.82 -19.95
N ASN A 5 -7.35 -4.51 -18.96
CA ASN A 5 -8.78 -4.49 -18.65
C ASN A 5 -9.15 -3.40 -17.63
N LEU A 6 -8.15 -2.76 -17.02
CA LEU A 6 -8.37 -1.71 -16.02
C LEU A 6 -8.83 -0.40 -16.67
N ASN A 7 -9.65 0.38 -15.97
CA ASN A 7 -10.15 1.68 -16.39
C ASN A 7 -9.62 2.79 -15.49
N VAL A 8 -9.85 4.04 -15.91
CA VAL A 8 -9.58 5.21 -15.06
C VAL A 8 -10.42 5.09 -13.79
N GLY A 9 -9.79 5.34 -12.63
CA GLY A 9 -10.39 5.17 -11.31
C GLY A 9 -10.07 3.83 -10.64
N ASP A 10 -9.70 2.80 -11.39
CA ASP A 10 -9.35 1.49 -10.84
C ASP A 10 -8.06 1.55 -10.02
N SER A 11 -7.96 0.64 -9.05
CA SER A 11 -6.78 0.51 -8.18
C SER A 11 -5.73 -0.41 -8.79
N VAL A 12 -4.48 0.00 -8.71
CA VAL A 12 -3.30 -0.80 -9.03
C VAL A 12 -2.36 -0.85 -7.83
N THR A 13 -1.77 -2.01 -7.60
CA THR A 13 -0.76 -2.20 -6.56
C THR A 13 0.60 -1.95 -7.20
N VAL A 14 1.36 -1.03 -6.63
CA VAL A 14 2.71 -0.67 -7.06
C VAL A 14 3.71 -1.47 -6.24
N PHE A 15 4.65 -2.11 -6.93
CA PHE A 15 5.73 -2.87 -6.34
C PHE A 15 7.07 -2.18 -6.58
N ARG A 16 7.98 -2.35 -5.63
CA ARG A 16 9.39 -2.01 -5.78
C ARG A 16 10.23 -3.11 -5.14
N LEU A 17 11.20 -3.64 -5.89
CA LEU A 17 12.03 -4.77 -5.44
C LEU A 17 11.21 -5.96 -4.91
N GLY A 18 10.10 -6.28 -5.59
CA GLY A 18 9.21 -7.39 -5.24
C GLY A 18 8.32 -7.16 -4.00
N LYS A 19 8.40 -6.01 -3.34
CA LYS A 19 7.55 -5.66 -2.19
C LYS A 19 6.45 -4.69 -2.60
N ILE A 20 5.27 -4.82 -1.99
CA ILE A 20 4.20 -3.83 -2.11
C ILE A 20 4.73 -2.52 -1.56
N LEU A 21 4.73 -1.49 -2.41
CA LEU A 21 5.08 -0.14 -2.01
C LEU A 21 3.84 0.62 -1.55
N ARG A 22 2.75 0.52 -2.33
CA ARG A 22 1.46 1.20 -2.07
C ARG A 22 0.41 0.77 -3.10
N ILE A 23 -0.82 1.18 -2.88
CA ILE A 23 -1.91 1.12 -3.86
C ILE A 23 -2.14 2.53 -4.43
N GLU A 24 -2.28 2.63 -5.74
CA GLU A 24 -2.59 3.87 -6.44
C GLU A 24 -3.84 3.72 -7.31
N LYS A 25 -4.46 4.85 -7.67
CA LYS A 25 -5.54 4.88 -8.67
C LYS A 25 -4.99 5.23 -10.04
N ILE A 26 -5.58 4.65 -11.08
CA ILE A 26 -5.33 5.03 -12.46
C ILE A 26 -5.99 6.39 -12.71
N GLU A 27 -5.19 7.37 -13.13
CA GLU A 27 -5.66 8.70 -13.51
C GLU A 27 -5.86 8.82 -15.02
N ARG A 28 -4.97 8.23 -15.82
CA ARG A 28 -5.10 8.21 -17.28
C ARG A 28 -4.70 6.85 -17.84
N LYS A 29 -5.33 6.45 -18.93
CA LYS A 29 -5.02 5.23 -19.68
C LYS A 29 -4.93 5.54 -21.17
N THR A 30 -3.92 4.96 -21.81
CA THR A 30 -3.76 4.94 -23.26
C THR A 30 -3.68 3.47 -23.73
N LYS A 31 -3.50 3.25 -25.03
CA LYS A 31 -3.35 1.89 -25.59
C LYS A 31 -2.17 1.11 -25.00
N THR A 32 -1.09 1.79 -24.61
CA THR A 32 0.18 1.15 -24.21
C THR A 32 0.64 1.53 -22.81
N MET A 33 -0.03 2.49 -22.16
CA MET A 33 0.44 3.09 -20.91
C MET A 33 -0.70 3.38 -19.94
N LEU A 34 -0.43 3.14 -18.66
CA LEU A 34 -1.21 3.61 -17.52
C LEU A 34 -0.45 4.74 -16.83
N VAL A 35 -1.16 5.79 -16.45
CA VAL A 35 -0.66 6.87 -15.60
C VAL A 35 -1.46 6.83 -14.32
N THR A 36 -0.76 6.72 -13.20
CA THR A 36 -1.39 6.72 -11.88
C THR A 36 -1.57 8.15 -11.36
N LYS A 37 -2.37 8.32 -10.31
CA LYS A 37 -2.62 9.62 -9.67
C LYS A 37 -1.35 10.32 -9.17
N MET A 38 -0.28 9.57 -8.86
CA MET A 38 1.02 10.17 -8.51
C MET A 38 1.89 10.52 -9.73
N GLY A 39 1.33 10.47 -10.95
CA GLY A 39 2.04 10.76 -12.19
C GLY A 39 3.01 9.67 -12.65
N ASN A 40 3.01 8.50 -12.01
CA ASN A 40 3.87 7.39 -12.44
C ASN A 40 3.31 6.75 -13.71
N LYS A 41 4.19 6.52 -14.68
CA LYS A 41 3.85 5.95 -15.98
C LYS A 41 4.29 4.49 -16.02
N PHE A 42 3.40 3.61 -16.46
CA PHE A 42 3.67 2.18 -16.56
C PHE A 42 3.25 1.64 -17.92
N ASN A 43 4.06 0.76 -18.50
CA ASN A 43 3.70 0.04 -19.71
C ASN A 43 2.58 -0.96 -19.39
N ILE A 44 1.47 -0.94 -20.14
CA ILE A 44 0.30 -1.78 -19.84
C ILE A 44 0.54 -3.28 -20.13
N ASN A 45 1.46 -3.58 -21.05
CA ASN A 45 1.76 -4.94 -21.47
C ASN A 45 2.76 -5.61 -20.53
N THR A 46 3.73 -4.85 -20.02
CA THR A 46 4.79 -5.40 -19.15
C THR A 46 4.56 -5.11 -17.67
N GLY A 47 3.74 -4.11 -17.33
CA GLY A 47 3.51 -3.64 -15.96
C GLY A 47 4.67 -2.83 -15.38
N TYR A 48 5.78 -2.65 -16.09
CA TYR A 48 6.94 -1.93 -15.57
C TYR A 48 6.86 -0.41 -15.78
N LYS A 49 7.48 0.32 -14.86
CA LYS A 49 7.56 1.78 -14.88
C LYS A 49 8.37 2.29 -16.08
N ILE A 50 7.96 3.43 -16.62
CA ILE A 50 8.62 4.15 -17.72
C ILE A 50 9.11 5.51 -17.18
N PRO A 51 10.39 5.89 -17.39
CA PRO A 51 11.48 5.07 -17.94
C PRO A 51 11.87 3.92 -17.00
N TYR A 52 12.54 2.90 -17.57
CA TYR A 52 13.10 1.80 -16.78
C TYR A 52 14.31 2.32 -15.98
N ASP A 53 14.27 2.21 -14.66
CA ASP A 53 15.39 2.52 -13.75
C ASP A 53 15.90 1.25 -13.05
N THR A 54 17.07 1.31 -12.41
CA THR A 54 17.70 0.16 -11.72
C THR A 54 16.86 -0.39 -10.56
N PHE A 55 15.90 0.40 -10.06
CA PHE A 55 14.97 0.04 -8.99
C PHE A 55 13.54 -0.03 -9.52
N SER A 56 13.40 -0.52 -10.77
CA SER A 56 12.17 -0.32 -11.54
C SER A 56 10.97 -0.78 -10.74
N SER A 57 10.00 0.13 -10.63
CA SER A 57 8.72 -0.22 -10.02
C SER A 57 7.89 -0.96 -11.04
N SER A 58 7.07 -1.90 -10.58
CA SER A 58 6.07 -2.56 -11.42
C SER A 58 4.67 -2.34 -10.84
N ILE A 59 3.65 -2.60 -11.65
CA ILE A 59 2.25 -2.58 -11.24
C ILE A 59 1.55 -3.87 -11.59
N GLN A 60 0.55 -4.19 -10.78
CA GLN A 60 -0.45 -5.20 -11.11
C GLN A 60 -1.84 -4.71 -10.67
N PRO A 61 -2.92 -5.32 -11.20
CA PRO A 61 -4.27 -5.07 -10.68
C PRO A 61 -4.34 -5.37 -9.19
N THR A 62 -4.91 -4.45 -8.40
CA THR A 62 -5.00 -4.64 -6.94
C THR A 62 -5.85 -5.84 -6.56
N THR A 63 -5.31 -6.67 -5.66
CA THR A 63 -6.04 -7.77 -5.02
C THR A 63 -6.53 -7.40 -3.63
N GLU A 64 -7.42 -8.22 -3.05
CA GLU A 64 -7.88 -8.03 -1.68
C GLU A 64 -6.73 -8.24 -0.66
N ASP A 65 -5.81 -9.17 -0.94
CA ASP A 65 -4.65 -9.41 -0.09
C ASP A 65 -3.67 -8.23 -0.13
N ASP A 66 -3.51 -7.57 -1.29
CA ASP A 66 -2.74 -6.33 -1.37
C ASP A 66 -3.33 -5.23 -0.46
N ARG A 67 -4.67 -5.08 -0.46
CA ARG A 67 -5.37 -4.09 0.40
C ARG A 67 -5.15 -4.38 1.87
N LYS A 68 -5.25 -5.65 2.27
CA LYS A 68 -4.97 -6.09 3.64
C LYS A 68 -3.52 -5.82 4.02
N ALA A 69 -2.57 -6.10 3.13
CA ALA A 69 -1.15 -5.88 3.38
C ALA A 69 -0.82 -4.40 3.59
N VAL A 70 -1.33 -3.51 2.73
CA VAL A 70 -1.17 -2.05 2.88
C VAL A 70 -1.82 -1.56 4.17
N THR A 71 -3.05 -1.97 4.45
CA THR A 71 -3.77 -1.58 5.68
C THR A 71 -3.00 -2.01 6.93
N ARG A 72 -2.46 -3.23 6.93
CA ARG A 72 -1.63 -3.75 8.03
C ARG A 72 -0.37 -2.91 8.22
N GLN A 73 0.32 -2.56 7.13
CA GLN A 73 1.53 -1.73 7.21
C GLN A 73 1.21 -0.33 7.75
N GLU A 74 0.13 0.31 7.27
CA GLU A 74 -0.32 1.61 7.78
C GLU A 74 -0.65 1.57 9.28
N MET A 75 -1.26 0.48 9.75
CA MET A 75 -1.50 0.26 11.18
C MET A 75 -0.19 0.13 11.96
N ILE A 76 0.78 -0.65 11.45
CA ILE A 76 2.11 -0.80 12.07
C ILE A 76 2.80 0.56 12.16
N ASP A 77 2.82 1.32 11.07
CA ASP A 77 3.49 2.64 11.02
C ASP A 77 2.84 3.63 12.01
N LYS A 78 1.51 3.62 12.13
CA LYS A 78 0.79 4.42 13.14
C LYS A 78 1.11 3.99 14.57
N LEU A 79 1.22 2.69 14.83
CA LEU A 79 1.62 2.19 16.15
C LEU A 79 3.07 2.59 16.48
N MET A 80 3.99 2.42 15.54
CA MET A 80 5.41 2.75 15.74
C MET A 80 5.66 4.25 15.93
N SER A 81 4.83 5.11 15.34
CA SER A 81 4.88 6.56 15.51
C SER A 81 4.11 7.06 16.74
N PHE A 82 3.33 6.21 17.40
CA PHE A 82 2.56 6.61 18.57
C PHE A 82 3.49 6.84 19.78
N PRO A 83 3.39 7.98 20.47
CA PRO A 83 4.30 8.33 21.56
C PRO A 83 3.87 7.61 22.87
N PHE A 84 4.03 6.29 22.93
CA PHE A 84 3.64 5.49 24.10
C PHE A 84 4.27 5.98 25.41
N GLY A 85 5.46 6.58 25.36
CA GLY A 85 6.13 7.17 26.54
C GLY A 85 5.41 8.39 27.13
N ARG A 86 4.38 8.93 26.47
CA ARG A 86 3.53 10.02 26.98
C ARG A 86 2.24 9.52 27.64
N LEU A 87 1.97 8.22 27.60
CA LEU A 87 0.81 7.65 28.26
C LEU A 87 1.06 7.55 29.77
N SER A 88 0.03 7.82 30.55
CA SER A 88 0.01 7.42 31.96
C SER A 88 -0.02 5.90 32.11
N TYR A 89 0.35 5.42 33.29
CA TYR A 89 0.30 3.99 33.62
C TYR A 89 -1.08 3.36 33.35
N GLU A 90 -2.17 4.03 33.76
CA GLU A 90 -3.54 3.56 33.53
C GLU A 90 -3.90 3.48 32.04
N GLN A 91 -3.43 4.44 31.24
CA GLN A 91 -3.64 4.41 29.78
C GLN A 91 -2.84 3.28 29.12
N LEU A 92 -1.60 3.05 29.55
CA LEU A 92 -0.80 1.90 29.10
C LEU A 92 -1.45 0.57 29.47
N LYS A 93 -2.00 0.45 30.69
CA LYS A 93 -2.72 -0.74 31.17
C LYS A 93 -3.94 -1.04 30.29
N ASN A 94 -4.70 0.00 29.91
CA ASN A 94 -5.85 -0.14 29.02
C ASN A 94 -5.45 -0.54 27.59
N VAL A 95 -4.39 0.06 27.03
CA VAL A 95 -3.86 -0.33 25.71
C VAL A 95 -3.42 -1.79 25.72
N LEU A 96 -2.67 -2.21 26.75
CA LEU A 96 -2.21 -3.58 26.86
C LEU A 96 -3.35 -4.57 27.09
N LYS A 97 -4.39 -4.21 27.84
CA LYS A 97 -5.61 -5.00 28.00
C LYS A 97 -6.34 -5.19 26.67
N ALA A 98 -6.45 -4.13 25.87
CA ALA A 98 -7.08 -4.17 24.56
C ALA A 98 -6.31 -5.05 23.55
N ILE A 99 -4.97 -5.05 23.60
CA ILE A 99 -4.12 -5.84 22.69
C ILE A 99 -4.03 -7.30 23.12
N SER A 100 -3.82 -7.56 24.41
CA SER A 100 -3.61 -8.93 24.93
C SER A 100 -4.90 -9.70 25.18
N GLY A 101 -6.06 -9.01 25.21
CA GLY A 101 -7.34 -9.58 25.62
C GLY A 101 -7.38 -10.01 27.09
N LYS A 102 -6.35 -9.69 27.88
CA LYS A 102 -6.21 -10.07 29.29
C LYS A 102 -5.97 -8.84 30.14
N GLU A 103 -6.58 -8.82 31.32
CA GLU A 103 -6.34 -7.78 32.31
C GLU A 103 -4.94 -7.97 32.89
N ILE A 104 -4.07 -6.97 32.77
CA ILE A 104 -2.79 -6.96 33.47
C ILE A 104 -3.11 -6.69 34.93
N LYS A 105 -2.73 -7.58 35.84
CA LYS A 105 -2.92 -7.36 37.29
C LYS A 105 -1.83 -6.42 37.79
#